data_AF-A0A821QQJ9-F1
#
_entry.id   AF-A0A821QQJ9-F1
#
_cell.length_a   1.000
_cell.length_b   1.000
_cell.length_c   1.000
_cell.angle_alpha   90.00
_cell.angle_beta   90.00
_cell.angle_gamma   90.00
#
_symmetry.space_group_name_H-M   'P 1'
#
loop_
_entity.id
_entity.type
_entity.pdbx_description
1 polymer ?
#
loop_
_entity_poly.entity_id
_entity_poly.type
_entity_poly.pdbx_seq_one_letter_code
_entity_poly.pdbx_strand_id
1 'polypeptide(L)' 'MIHDPNDPEFQEAMKYLALPTEEKLKLRSQAFDAKKSCWIPDPKESYIAAEIENTKDEQVTVKISTDD' A
#
# COMPACT_ATOMS: atom_id res chain seq x y z
N MET A 1 23.79 10.34 20.72
CA MET A 1 24.19 8.99 20.27
C MET A 1 23.68 8.85 18.86
N ILE A 2 24.56 8.91 17.86
CA ILE A 2 24.23 8.43 16.53
C ILE A 2 24.66 6.97 16.57
N HIS A 3 23.69 6.05 16.61
CA HIS A 3 24.00 4.63 16.55
C HIS A 3 24.64 4.36 15.19
N ASP A 4 25.76 3.65 15.18
CA ASP A 4 26.40 3.21 13.95
C ASP A 4 25.37 2.45 13.12
N PRO A 5 25.10 2.86 11.87
CA PRO A 5 24.06 2.24 11.05
C PRO A 5 24.40 0.79 10.68
N ASN A 6 25.63 0.32 10.93
CA ASN A 6 26.05 -1.07 10.72
C ASN A 6 26.03 -1.90 12.01
N ASP A 7 25.61 -1.33 13.13
CA ASP A 7 25.47 -2.06 14.39
C ASP A 7 24.40 -3.18 14.25
N PRO A 8 24.71 -4.42 14.64
CA PRO A 8 23.81 -5.55 14.43
C PRO A 8 22.52 -5.47 15.26
N GLU A 9 22.55 -4.91 16.48
CA GLU A 9 21.34 -4.70 17.28
C GLU A 9 20.44 -3.65 16.63
N PHE A 10 21.03 -2.56 16.11
CA PHE A 10 20.30 -1.57 15.34
C PHE A 10 19.66 -2.16 14.09
N GLN A 11 20.39 -2.97 13.33
CA GLN A 11 19.88 -3.64 12.13
C GLN A 11 18.77 -4.65 12.43
N GLU A 12 18.83 -5.35 13.56
CA GLU A 12 17.76 -6.25 13.99
C GLU A 12 16.48 -5.48 14.36
N ALA A 13 16.60 -4.40 15.13
CA ALA A 13 15.46 -3.54 15.45
C ALA A 13 14.84 -2.92 14.19
N MET A 14 15.67 -2.50 13.23
CA MET A 14 15.22 -1.85 11.99
C MET A 14 14.27 -2.71 11.15
N LYS A 15 14.37 -4.05 11.20
CA LYS A 15 13.45 -4.96 10.50
C LYS A 15 11.99 -4.77 10.90
N TYR A 16 11.74 -4.37 12.15
CA TYR A 16 10.40 -4.14 12.69
C TYR A 16 9.97 -2.67 12.57
N LEU A 17 10.91 -1.76 12.35
CA LEU A 17 10.68 -0.32 12.32
C LEU A 17 10.53 0.23 10.90
N ALA A 18 11.25 -0.33 9.92
CA ALA A 18 11.17 0.14 8.55
C ALA A 18 11.51 -0.94 7.53
N LEU A 19 10.79 -0.89 6.41
CA LEU A 19 11.09 -1.72 5.25
C LEU A 19 12.50 -1.41 4.69
N PRO A 20 13.21 -2.42 4.17
CA PRO A 20 14.48 -2.22 3.49
C PRO A 20 14.33 -1.32 2.25
N THR A 21 15.42 -0.65 1.86
CA THR A 21 15.41 0.35 0.78
C THR A 21 14.92 -0.22 -0.55
N GLU A 22 15.30 -1.46 -0.87
CA GLU A 22 14.90 -2.16 -2.09
C GLU A 22 13.39 -2.40 -2.12
N GLU A 23 12.80 -2.87 -1.02
CA GLU A 23 11.35 -3.09 -0.94
C GLU A 23 10.56 -1.78 -0.95
N LYS A 24 11.07 -0.74 -0.27
CA LYS A 24 10.49 0.61 -0.37
C LYS A 24 10.53 1.15 -1.79
N LEU A 25 11.56 0.82 -2.58
CA LEU A 25 11.64 1.21 -3.98
C LEU A 25 10.63 0.43 -4.81
N LYS A 26 10.55 -0.90 -4.63
CA LYS A 26 9.58 -1.77 -5.30
C LYS A 26 8.14 -1.29 -5.08
N LEU A 27 7.76 -1.00 -3.83
CA LEU A 27 6.43 -0.48 -3.48
C LEU A 27 6.14 0.88 -4.12
N ARG A 28 7.11 1.80 -4.11
CA ARG A 28 6.96 3.13 -4.72
C ARG A 28 6.90 3.10 -6.24
N SER A 29 7.46 2.06 -6.86
CA SER A 29 7.45 1.87 -8.30
C SER A 29 6.25 1.07 -8.79
N GLN A 30 5.35 0.64 -7.90
CA GLN A 30 4.13 -0.07 -8.28
C GLN A 30 3.26 0.81 -9.19
N ALA A 31 2.70 0.20 -10.24
CA ALA A 31 1.79 0.89 -11.14
C ALA A 31 0.54 1.32 -10.36
N PHE A 32 0.25 2.62 -10.37
CA PHE A 32 -0.87 3.20 -9.65
C PHE A 32 -1.55 4.24 -10.55
N ASP A 33 -2.84 4.04 -10.82
CA ASP A 33 -3.67 5.00 -11.54
C ASP A 33 -4.53 5.78 -10.53
N ALA A 34 -4.17 7.04 -10.28
CA ALA A 34 -4.85 7.89 -9.30
C ALA A 34 -6.31 8.21 -9.66
N LYS A 35 -6.73 8.01 -10.91
CA LYS A 35 -8.12 8.22 -11.34
C LYS A 35 -8.98 6.97 -11.15
N LYS A 36 -8.37 5.79 -11.16
CA LYS A 36 -9.08 4.52 -11.02
C LYS A 36 -9.00 3.96 -9.60
N SER A 37 -7.87 4.14 -8.92
CA SER A 37 -7.63 3.59 -7.59
C SER A 37 -8.46 4.34 -6.55
N CYS A 38 -9.27 3.62 -5.79
CA CYS A 38 -10.18 4.17 -4.80
C CYS A 38 -10.33 3.23 -3.59
N TRP A 39 -10.87 3.77 -2.50
CA TRP A 39 -11.23 3.01 -1.31
C TRP A 39 -12.75 3.01 -1.18
N ILE A 40 -13.34 1.83 -1.08
CA ILE A 40 -14.78 1.67 -0.89
C ILE A 40 -15.08 1.13 0.52
N PRO A 41 -16.23 1.50 1.11
CA PRO A 41 -16.63 0.94 2.40
C PRO A 41 -16.93 -0.55 2.28
N ASP A 42 -16.43 -1.34 3.23
CA ASP A 42 -16.70 -2.78 3.36
C ASP A 42 -17.19 -3.10 4.78
N PRO A 43 -18.24 -3.93 4.95
CA PRO A 43 -18.79 -4.23 6.26
C PRO A 43 -17.87 -5.04 7.19
N LYS A 44 -16.85 -5.73 6.67
CA LYS A 44 -15.90 -6.55 7.45
C LYS A 44 -14.60 -5.81 7.73
N GLU A 45 -14.04 -5.15 6.72
CA GLU A 45 -12.71 -4.52 6.78
C GLU A 45 -12.77 -3.00 6.93
N SER A 46 -13.96 -2.43 7.10
CA SER A 46 -14.26 -0.98 7.09
C SER A 46 -14.04 -0.33 5.72
N TYR A 47 -12.86 -0.47 5.14
CA TYR A 47 -12.54 0.00 3.79
C TYR A 47 -11.63 -0.98 3.07
N ILE A 48 -11.91 -1.22 1.78
CA ILE A 48 -11.09 -2.06 0.90
C ILE A 48 -10.66 -1.29 -0.34
N ALA A 49 -9.49 -1.64 -0.86
CA ALA A 49 -8.97 -1.06 -2.10
C ALA A 49 -9.73 -1.62 -3.30
N ALA A 50 -10.05 -0.74 -4.24
CA ALA A 50 -10.74 -1.10 -5.47
C ALA A 50 -10.31 -0.19 -6.64
N GLU A 51 -10.49 -0.67 -7.86
CA GLU A 51 -10.30 0.10 -9.09
C GLU A 51 -11.62 0.35 -9.80
N ILE A 52 -11.85 1.58 -10.24
CA ILE A 52 -13.04 1.97 -11.00
C ILE A 52 -12.96 1.37 -12.42
N GLU A 53 -13.95 0.55 -12.77
CA GLU A 53 -14.11 0.01 -14.12
C GLU A 53 -15.05 0.87 -14.97
N ASN A 54 -16.14 1.37 -14.38
CA ASN A 54 -17.15 2.13 -15.11
C ASN A 54 -17.89 3.14 -14.21
N THR A 55 -18.31 4.24 -14.81
CA THR A 55 -19.13 5.29 -14.20
C THR A 55 -20.34 5.53 -15.09
N LYS A 56 -21.55 5.26 -14.59
CA LYS A 56 -22.82 5.57 -15.25
C LYS A 56 -23.63 6.51 -14.37
N ASP A 57 -23.77 7.75 -14.79
CA ASP A 57 -24.48 8.80 -14.05
C ASP A 57 -23.95 8.89 -12.61
N GLU A 58 -24.78 8.52 -11.62
CA GLU A 58 -24.45 8.53 -10.19
C GLU A 58 -23.92 7.17 -9.66
N GLN A 59 -23.79 6.16 -10.52
CA GLN A 59 -23.41 4.80 -10.15
C GLN A 59 -22.00 4.46 -10.63
N VAL A 60 -21.14 4.03 -9.72
CA VAL A 60 -19.75 3.62 -10.00
C VAL A 60 -19.60 2.13 -9.79
N THR A 61 -19.14 1.42 -10.81
CA THR A 61 -18.76 0.00 -10.71
C THR A 61 -17.27 -0.10 -10.48
N VAL A 62 -16.89 -0.79 -9.42
CA VAL A 62 -15.49 -0.98 -9.04
C VAL A 62 -15.16 -2.46 -8.95
N LYS A 63 -13.91 -2.79 -9.24
CA LYS A 63 -13.32 -4.11 -9.04
C LYS A 63 -12.48 -4.09 -7.77
N ILE A 64 -12.77 -5.00 -6.85
CA ILE A 64 -11.99 -5.14 -5.61
C ILE A 64 -10.58 -5.61 -5.96
N SER A 65 -9.59 -4.88 -5.46
CA SER A 65 -8.18 -5.25 -5.56
C SER A 65 -7.91 -6.29 -4.48
N THR A 66 -8.11 -7.58 -4.80
CA THR A 66 -7.65 -8.67 -3.93
C THR A 66 -6.12 -8.64 -3.91
N ASP A 67 -5.56 -8.16 -2.81
CA ASP A 67 -4.14 -8.29 -2.49
C ASP A 67 -3.92 -9.76 -2.09
N ASP A 68 -3.18 -10.51 -2.91
CA ASP A 68 -2.64 -11.85 -2.58
C ASP A 68 -1.27 -11.69 -1.90
#